data_AF-A0A2T3NVI1-F1
#
_entry.id   AF-A0A2T3NVI1-F1
#
_cell.length_a   1.000
_cell.length_b   1.000
_cell.length_c   1.000
_cell.angle_alpha   90.00
_cell.angle_beta   90.00
_cell.angle_gamma   90.00
#
_symmetry.space_group_name_H-M   'P 1'
#
loop_
_entity.id
_entity.type
_entity.pdbx_description
1 polymer ?
#
loop_
_entity_poly.entity_id
_entity_poly.type
_entity_poly.pdbx_seq_one_letter_code
_entity_poly.pdbx_strand_id
1 'polypeptide(L)'
;MKIWLILQTIAFESASFYLVFDKEMTPTLWVAFFTSHAIACASFTALSWILLPKKYKRPVVSSMSFLFFFNYFLPLIGMLGTACSLLVALYLPRKPNIVTWEECEKSPLPQNPGDEVNTQFGTGALREILLHNGDPERRLLAVGAIRHLPRQHAVPLLQLALKDLTDDVRLLAYASLESIETQINESLSLFKRQLAHQPSANKAYEVAQQYWELCYLGIAEGVLRKHYLEQAEQYLHQANVIQDSASSNLLLGRVLLEQQRPKEATIHLERALEGGLLVKQVAPYLAEAAYRSGDYQIAKQYIAYFPEQKGEKLSQIKEYWV
;
A
#
# COMPACT_ATOMS: atom_id res chain seq x y z
N MET A 1 -39.39 23.80 -17.23
CA MET A 1 -39.27 24.62 -15.99
C MET A 1 -38.23 25.75 -16.11
N LYS A 2 -36.96 25.48 -16.43
CA LYS A 2 -35.91 26.52 -16.53
C LYS A 2 -36.22 27.65 -17.52
N ILE A 3 -36.63 27.29 -18.74
CA ILE A 3 -36.96 28.27 -19.80
C ILE A 3 -38.12 29.17 -19.38
N TRP A 4 -39.12 28.61 -18.69
CA TRP A 4 -40.26 29.38 -18.19
C TRP A 4 -39.84 30.41 -17.12
N LEU A 5 -38.97 30.03 -16.18
CA LEU A 5 -38.42 30.96 -15.19
C LEU A 5 -37.59 32.08 -15.82
N ILE A 6 -36.83 31.77 -16.88
CA ILE A 6 -36.06 32.77 -17.65
C ILE A 6 -37.01 33.78 -18.30
N LEU A 7 -38.03 33.30 -19.03
CA LEU A 7 -39.00 34.17 -19.69
C LEU A 7 -39.78 35.02 -18.69
N GLN A 8 -40.18 34.44 -17.56
CA GLN A 8 -40.87 35.17 -16.49
C GLN A 8 -39.96 36.26 -15.89
N THR A 9 -38.69 35.95 -15.61
CA THR A 9 -37.74 36.93 -15.08
C THR A 9 -37.59 38.11 -16.04
N ILE A 10 -37.34 37.84 -17.33
CA ILE A 10 -37.14 38.88 -18.34
C ILE A 10 -38.41 39.72 -18.51
N ALA A 11 -39.59 39.09 -18.55
CA ALA A 11 -40.85 39.80 -18.74
C ALA A 11 -41.16 40.74 -17.56
N PHE A 12 -41.06 40.27 -16.32
CA PHE A 12 -41.37 41.08 -15.13
C PHE A 12 -40.31 42.16 -14.84
N GLU A 13 -39.03 41.90 -15.18
CA GLU A 13 -37.98 42.91 -15.07
C GLU A 13 -38.12 43.97 -16.17
N SER A 14 -38.45 43.58 -17.41
CA SER A 14 -38.70 44.56 -18.49
C SER A 14 -39.95 45.40 -18.19
N ALA A 15 -41.00 44.79 -17.63
CA ALA A 15 -42.21 45.48 -17.22
C ALA A 15 -41.94 46.46 -16.06
N SER A 16 -41.11 46.09 -15.08
CA SER A 16 -40.76 46.99 -13.98
C SER A 16 -39.99 48.22 -14.51
N PHE A 17 -39.00 48.03 -15.38
CA PHE A 17 -38.27 49.15 -15.98
C PHE A 17 -39.15 50.00 -16.90
N TYR A 18 -40.03 49.39 -17.69
CA TYR A 18 -40.97 50.13 -18.53
C TYR A 18 -41.87 51.07 -17.71
N LEU A 19 -42.34 50.61 -16.54
CA LEU A 19 -43.14 51.45 -15.64
C LEU A 19 -42.37 52.70 -15.19
N VAL A 20 -41.07 52.59 -14.90
CA VAL A 20 -40.23 53.70 -14.40
C VAL A 20 -39.85 54.69 -15.50
N PHE A 21 -39.62 54.24 -16.74
CA PHE A 21 -39.14 55.11 -17.82
C PHE A 21 -40.24 55.82 -18.61
N ASP A 22 -41.47 55.29 -18.66
CA ASP A 22 -42.51 55.75 -19.58
C ASP A 22 -43.55 56.70 -18.94
N LYS A 23 -43.60 56.80 -17.59
CA LYS A 23 -44.68 57.52 -16.88
C LYS A 23 -44.15 58.36 -15.71
N GLU A 24 -44.87 59.44 -15.37
CA GLU A 24 -44.65 60.14 -14.10
C GLU A 24 -45.01 59.24 -12.92
N MET A 25 -44.13 59.18 -11.92
CA MET A 25 -44.23 58.20 -10.84
C MET A 25 -45.23 58.61 -9.76
N THR A 26 -46.42 58.00 -9.81
CA THR A 26 -47.40 58.02 -8.72
C THR A 26 -47.09 56.95 -7.65
N PRO A 27 -47.60 57.08 -6.42
CA PRO A 27 -47.42 56.06 -5.38
C PRO A 27 -47.89 54.65 -5.80
N THR A 28 -48.93 54.57 -6.63
CA THR A 28 -49.44 53.30 -7.16
C THR A 28 -48.49 52.65 -8.15
N LEU A 29 -47.81 53.45 -8.98
CA LEU A 29 -46.80 52.97 -9.93
C LEU A 29 -45.53 52.49 -9.21
N TRP A 30 -45.15 53.12 -8.11
CA TRP A 30 -44.06 52.63 -7.25
C TRP A 30 -44.36 51.24 -6.67
N VAL A 31 -45.59 51.02 -6.17
CA VAL A 31 -45.99 49.71 -5.67
C VAL A 31 -45.98 48.66 -6.80
N ALA A 32 -46.49 49.01 -7.98
CA ALA A 32 -46.44 48.14 -9.16
C ALA A 32 -44.99 47.80 -9.59
N PHE A 33 -44.08 48.76 -9.51
CA PHE A 33 -42.65 48.54 -9.75
C PHE A 33 -42.04 47.54 -8.77
N PHE A 34 -42.16 47.79 -7.46
CA PHE A 34 -41.57 46.93 -6.43
C PHE A 34 -42.12 45.51 -6.48
N THR A 35 -43.43 45.37 -6.73
CA THR A 35 -44.06 44.04 -6.85
C THR A 35 -43.62 43.31 -8.11
N SER A 36 -43.56 43.99 -9.26
CA SER A 36 -43.07 43.39 -10.51
C SER A 36 -41.60 42.96 -10.38
N HIS A 37 -40.76 43.82 -9.80
CA HIS A 37 -39.35 43.51 -9.56
C HIS A 37 -39.17 42.36 -8.56
N ALA A 38 -39.95 42.32 -7.47
CA ALA A 38 -39.94 41.21 -6.52
C ALA A 38 -40.26 39.86 -7.18
N ILE A 39 -41.24 39.83 -8.10
CA ILE A 39 -41.58 38.61 -8.85
C ILE A 39 -40.40 38.20 -9.74
N ALA A 40 -39.77 39.14 -10.44
CA ALA A 40 -38.59 38.87 -11.26
C ALA A 40 -37.43 38.30 -10.42
N CYS A 41 -37.13 38.89 -9.25
CA CYS A 41 -36.10 38.41 -8.32
C CYS A 41 -36.39 37.01 -7.77
N ALA A 42 -37.66 36.70 -7.46
CA ALA A 42 -38.07 35.38 -7.00
C ALA A 42 -37.86 34.31 -8.08
N SER A 43 -38.29 34.59 -9.32
CA SER A 43 -38.10 33.69 -10.46
C SER A 43 -36.62 33.48 -10.78
N PHE A 44 -35.82 34.54 -10.73
CA PHE A 44 -34.37 34.47 -10.96
C PHE A 44 -33.63 33.70 -9.86
N THR A 45 -34.05 33.86 -8.60
CA THR A 45 -33.53 33.09 -7.47
C THR A 45 -33.83 31.61 -7.62
N ALA A 46 -35.05 31.25 -8.01
CA ALA A 46 -35.43 29.86 -8.30
C ALA A 46 -34.61 29.27 -9.46
N LEU A 47 -34.40 30.05 -10.53
CA LEU A 47 -33.56 29.64 -11.66
C LEU A 47 -32.12 29.37 -11.22
N SER A 48 -31.51 30.32 -10.49
CA SER A 48 -30.16 30.20 -9.94
C SER A 48 -30.04 28.98 -9.03
N TRP A 49 -31.04 28.74 -8.18
CA TRP A 49 -31.09 27.58 -7.29
C TRP A 49 -31.11 26.25 -8.03
N ILE A 50 -31.78 26.16 -9.19
CA ILE A 50 -31.81 24.94 -10.01
C ILE A 50 -30.47 24.72 -10.70
N LEU A 51 -29.80 25.78 -11.15
CA LEU A 51 -28.51 25.72 -11.87
C LEU A 51 -27.32 25.45 -10.95
N LEU A 52 -27.39 25.85 -9.68
CA LEU A 52 -26.31 25.72 -8.71
C LEU A 52 -25.94 24.24 -8.43
N PRO A 53 -24.66 23.85 -8.38
CA PRO A 53 -24.23 22.52 -7.95
C PRO A 53 -24.67 22.19 -6.52
N LYS A 54 -24.98 20.92 -6.23
CA LYS A 54 -25.48 20.45 -4.91
C LYS A 54 -24.60 20.90 -3.73
N LYS A 55 -23.28 21.04 -3.95
CA LYS A 55 -22.29 21.46 -2.95
C LYS A 55 -22.50 22.88 -2.40
N TYR A 56 -23.14 23.76 -3.17
CA TYR A 56 -23.38 25.16 -2.78
C TYR A 56 -24.82 25.42 -2.31
N LYS A 57 -25.68 24.40 -2.26
CA LYS A 57 -27.09 24.53 -1.83
C LYS A 57 -27.27 24.48 -0.31
N ARG A 58 -26.20 24.61 0.48
CA ARG A 58 -26.25 24.52 1.94
C ARG A 58 -25.50 25.70 2.58
N PRO A 59 -26.07 26.32 3.62
CA PRO A 59 -27.41 26.12 4.19
C PRO A 59 -28.53 26.69 3.29
N VAL A 60 -29.65 25.97 3.16
CA VAL A 60 -30.70 26.25 2.16
C VAL A 60 -31.34 27.63 2.33
N VAL A 61 -31.81 27.92 3.53
CA VAL A 61 -32.55 29.16 3.83
C VAL A 61 -31.66 30.39 3.60
N SER A 62 -30.46 30.40 4.19
CA SER A 62 -29.54 31.54 4.04
C SER A 62 -29.15 31.78 2.59
N SER A 63 -28.88 30.71 1.83
CA SER A 63 -28.47 30.81 0.43
C SER A 63 -29.60 31.36 -0.47
N MET A 64 -30.83 30.87 -0.28
CA MET A 64 -31.99 31.39 -1.03
C MET A 64 -32.33 32.83 -0.65
N SER A 65 -32.29 33.16 0.65
CA SER A 65 -32.53 34.53 1.12
C SER A 65 -31.49 35.49 0.57
N PHE A 66 -30.20 35.12 0.60
CA PHE A 66 -29.13 35.94 0.03
C PHE A 66 -29.35 36.22 -1.46
N LEU A 67 -29.61 35.18 -2.26
CA LEU A 67 -29.87 35.34 -3.69
C LEU A 67 -31.07 36.25 -3.95
N PHE A 68 -32.16 36.12 -3.18
CA PHE A 68 -33.33 36.97 -3.36
C PHE A 68 -33.04 38.43 -3.01
N PHE A 69 -32.56 38.70 -1.79
CA PHE A 69 -32.36 40.07 -1.32
C PHE A 69 -31.25 40.81 -2.07
N PHE A 70 -30.17 40.12 -2.44
CA PHE A 70 -29.11 40.72 -3.23
C PHE A 70 -29.62 41.21 -4.60
N ASN A 71 -30.47 40.41 -5.26
CA ASN A 71 -31.07 40.81 -6.54
C ASN A 71 -32.16 41.87 -6.39
N TYR A 72 -32.90 41.87 -5.27
CA TYR A 72 -34.00 42.81 -5.02
C TYR A 72 -33.52 44.22 -4.67
N PHE A 73 -32.42 44.35 -3.91
CA PHE A 73 -31.89 45.67 -3.52
C PHE A 73 -31.04 46.33 -4.60
N LEU A 74 -30.60 45.57 -5.61
CA LEU A 74 -29.80 46.06 -6.73
C LEU A 74 -30.50 45.71 -8.05
N PRO A 75 -31.57 46.44 -8.44
CA PRO A 75 -32.25 46.21 -9.71
C PRO A 75 -31.27 46.21 -10.89
N LEU A 76 -31.47 45.30 -11.85
CA LEU A 76 -30.58 45.03 -12.99
C LEU A 76 -29.16 44.54 -12.63
N ILE A 77 -28.41 45.29 -11.81
CA ILE A 77 -27.01 45.03 -11.46
C ILE A 77 -26.87 43.74 -10.67
N GLY A 78 -27.78 43.48 -9.73
CA GLY A 78 -27.78 42.27 -8.92
C GLY A 78 -27.90 41.02 -9.79
N MET A 79 -28.85 41.00 -10.73
CA MET A 79 -29.09 39.85 -11.61
C MET A 79 -27.93 39.61 -12.58
N LEU A 80 -27.34 40.68 -13.12
CA LEU A 80 -26.15 40.57 -13.97
C LEU A 80 -24.93 40.06 -13.20
N GLY A 81 -24.65 40.60 -12.00
CA GLY A 81 -23.52 40.18 -11.17
C GLY A 81 -23.64 38.73 -10.70
N THR A 82 -24.84 38.31 -10.30
CA THR A 82 -25.11 36.92 -9.90
C THR A 82 -25.00 35.96 -11.09
N ALA A 83 -25.50 36.32 -12.27
CA ALA A 83 -25.31 35.53 -13.49
C ALA A 83 -23.82 35.37 -13.86
N CYS A 84 -23.06 36.47 -13.84
CA CYS A 84 -21.62 36.43 -14.12
C CYS A 84 -20.85 35.57 -13.11
N SER A 85 -21.12 35.72 -11.82
CA SER A 85 -20.44 34.92 -10.79
C SER A 85 -20.76 33.42 -10.87
N LEU A 86 -22.00 33.07 -11.22
CA LEU A 86 -22.38 31.67 -11.47
C LEU A 86 -21.66 31.09 -12.68
N LEU A 87 -21.55 31.86 -13.77
CA LEU A 87 -20.79 31.42 -14.96
C LEU A 87 -19.32 31.18 -14.62
N VAL A 88 -18.67 32.09 -13.89
CA VAL A 88 -17.29 31.89 -13.43
C VAL A 88 -17.18 30.66 -12.54
N ALA A 89 -18.09 30.46 -11.59
CA ALA A 89 -18.07 29.31 -10.69
C ALA A 89 -18.30 27.96 -11.40
N LEU A 90 -19.05 27.96 -12.52
CA LEU A 90 -19.38 26.75 -13.29
C LEU A 90 -18.31 26.40 -14.33
N TYR A 91 -17.68 27.40 -14.97
CA TYR A 91 -16.78 27.18 -16.10
C TYR A 91 -15.29 27.28 -15.75
N LEU A 92 -14.91 27.87 -14.61
CA LEU A 92 -13.51 27.95 -14.21
C LEU A 92 -13.09 26.68 -13.44
N PRO A 93 -12.11 25.89 -13.95
CA PRO A 93 -11.67 24.67 -13.29
C PRO A 93 -11.00 24.99 -11.95
N ARG A 94 -11.59 24.52 -10.85
CA ARG A 94 -10.94 24.55 -9.54
C ARG A 94 -9.99 23.36 -9.42
N LYS A 95 -8.77 23.61 -8.92
CA LYS A 95 -7.84 22.53 -8.56
C LYS A 95 -8.54 21.59 -7.58
N PRO A 96 -8.51 20.25 -7.79
CA PRO A 96 -9.05 19.31 -6.82
C PRO A 96 -8.34 19.53 -5.48
N ASN A 97 -9.12 19.65 -4.42
CA ASN A 97 -8.56 19.72 -3.08
C ASN A 97 -8.12 18.30 -2.71
N ILE A 98 -6.82 18.00 -2.87
CA ILE A 98 -6.22 16.72 -2.54
C ILE A 98 -6.07 16.66 -1.02
N VAL A 99 -7.20 16.50 -0.33
CA VAL A 99 -7.19 16.24 1.11
C VAL A 99 -7.00 14.74 1.27
N THR A 100 -5.77 14.33 1.56
CA THR A 100 -5.35 12.93 1.76
C THR A 100 -5.65 12.39 3.16
N TRP A 101 -6.37 13.13 3.99
CA TRP A 101 -6.58 12.80 5.40
C TRP A 101 -8.06 12.95 5.74
N GLU A 102 -8.61 11.93 6.40
CA GLU A 102 -9.97 11.91 6.93
C GLU A 102 -9.87 11.85 8.45
N GLU A 103 -10.67 12.64 9.15
CA GLU A 103 -10.72 12.61 10.62
C GLU A 103 -11.45 11.33 11.04
N CYS A 104 -10.68 10.31 11.43
CA CYS A 104 -11.24 9.09 11.99
C CYS A 104 -11.71 9.34 13.43
N GLU A 105 -12.78 8.65 13.82
CA GLU A 105 -13.26 8.63 15.20
C GLU A 105 -12.11 8.20 16.11
N LYS A 106 -11.79 9.05 17.10
CA LYS A 106 -10.70 8.79 18.04
C LYS A 106 -11.07 7.58 18.90
N SER A 107 -10.61 6.40 18.50
CA SER A 107 -10.67 5.22 19.37
C SER A 107 -9.99 5.57 20.69
N PRO A 108 -10.61 5.28 21.84
CA PRO A 108 -9.98 5.56 23.12
C PRO A 108 -8.65 4.81 23.18
N LEU A 109 -7.56 5.55 23.39
CA LEU A 109 -6.28 4.93 23.71
C LEU A 109 -6.43 4.25 25.08
N PRO A 110 -5.94 3.02 25.26
CA PRO A 110 -5.97 2.37 26.56
C PRO A 110 -5.24 3.25 27.58
N GLN A 111 -5.88 3.52 28.72
CA GLN A 111 -5.36 4.41 29.76
C GLN A 111 -4.09 3.85 30.42
N ASN A 112 -3.91 2.53 30.34
CA ASN A 112 -2.71 1.82 30.76
C ASN A 112 -2.11 1.05 29.58
N PRO A 113 -0.78 1.09 29.36
CA PRO A 113 -0.08 0.32 28.32
C PRO A 113 -0.14 -1.23 28.45
N GLY A 114 -1.02 -1.79 29.28
CA GLY A 114 -1.09 -3.22 29.60
C GLY A 114 -2.48 -3.85 29.52
N ASP A 115 -3.55 -3.08 29.28
CA ASP A 115 -4.93 -3.60 29.36
C ASP A 115 -5.45 -4.19 28.03
N GLU A 116 -4.72 -4.04 26.93
CA GLU A 116 -4.99 -4.79 25.70
C GLU A 116 -4.07 -6.00 25.59
N VAL A 117 -4.54 -7.16 26.06
CA VAL A 117 -4.00 -8.46 25.66
C VAL A 117 -4.55 -8.79 24.27
N ASN A 118 -4.21 -7.96 23.29
CA ASN A 118 -4.35 -8.32 21.88
C ASN A 118 -3.04 -9.00 21.48
N THR A 119 -3.04 -10.34 21.52
CA THR A 119 -1.89 -11.24 21.34
C THR A 119 -1.29 -11.25 19.93
N GLN A 120 -1.54 -10.22 19.13
CA GLN A 120 -0.90 -10.02 17.84
C GLN A 120 0.16 -8.94 17.95
N PHE A 121 1.22 -9.23 18.71
CA PHE A 121 2.43 -8.42 18.59
C PHE A 121 2.99 -8.62 17.18
N GLY A 122 3.06 -7.52 16.41
CA GLY A 122 3.81 -7.51 15.17
C GLY A 122 5.28 -7.84 15.44
N THR A 123 5.99 -8.34 14.43
CA THR A 123 7.42 -8.69 14.52
C THR A 123 8.28 -7.54 15.07
N GLY A 124 7.95 -6.29 14.72
CA GLY A 124 8.60 -5.09 15.24
C GLY A 124 8.38 -4.88 16.74
N ALA A 125 7.16 -5.12 17.24
CA ALA A 125 6.84 -4.98 18.66
C ALA A 125 7.55 -6.05 19.51
N LEU A 126 7.61 -7.30 19.02
CA LEU A 126 8.36 -8.37 19.68
C LEU A 126 9.86 -8.04 19.74
N ARG A 127 10.42 -7.51 18.65
CA ARG A 127 11.82 -7.05 18.63
C ARG A 127 12.06 -5.95 19.66
N GLU A 128 11.16 -4.98 19.77
CA GLU A 128 11.25 -3.87 20.71
C GLU A 128 11.21 -4.35 22.16
N ILE A 129 10.33 -5.30 22.47
CA ILE A 129 10.26 -5.93 23.80
C ILE A 129 11.59 -6.61 24.14
N LEU A 130 12.14 -7.41 23.22
CA LEU A 130 13.42 -8.09 23.45
C LEU A 130 14.60 -7.13 23.68
N LEU A 131 14.62 -5.97 23.00
CA LEU A 131 15.74 -5.04 23.09
C LEU A 131 15.67 -4.09 24.28
N HIS A 132 14.48 -3.60 24.61
CA HIS A 132 14.35 -2.43 25.47
C HIS A 132 13.49 -2.67 26.73
N ASN A 133 12.76 -3.79 26.81
CA ASN A 133 11.93 -4.04 27.99
C ASN A 133 12.78 -4.54 29.16
N GLY A 134 12.78 -3.81 30.27
CA GLY A 134 13.54 -4.18 31.47
C GLY A 134 13.02 -5.44 32.18
N ASP A 135 11.74 -5.79 32.01
CA ASP A 135 11.10 -6.92 32.69
C ASP A 135 11.40 -8.26 31.99
N PRO A 136 12.14 -9.19 32.63
CA PRO A 136 12.47 -10.49 32.06
C PRO A 136 11.25 -11.34 31.70
N GLU A 137 10.18 -11.29 32.51
CA GLU A 137 8.96 -12.07 32.27
C GLU A 137 8.28 -11.64 30.95
N ARG A 138 8.24 -10.33 30.68
CA ARG A 138 7.73 -9.82 29.40
C ARG A 138 8.58 -10.24 28.22
N ARG A 139 9.91 -10.26 28.36
CA ARG A 139 10.81 -10.75 27.30
C ARG A 139 10.64 -12.25 27.07
N LEU A 140 10.46 -13.03 28.14
CA LEU A 140 10.18 -14.46 28.05
C LEU A 140 8.84 -14.75 27.34
N LEU A 141 7.77 -14.01 27.68
CA LEU A 141 6.50 -14.06 26.96
C LEU A 141 6.66 -13.70 25.48
N ALA A 142 7.50 -12.71 25.15
CA ALA A 142 7.79 -12.35 23.77
C ALA A 142 8.47 -13.51 23.01
N VAL A 143 9.45 -14.19 23.61
CA VAL A 143 10.04 -15.41 23.03
C VAL A 143 8.98 -16.50 22.81
N GLY A 144 8.05 -16.66 23.76
CA GLY A 144 6.90 -17.56 23.60
C GLY A 144 6.05 -17.21 22.37
N ALA A 145 5.72 -15.94 22.17
CA ALA A 145 4.96 -15.47 21.01
C ALA A 145 5.72 -15.61 19.69
N ILE A 146 7.04 -15.41 19.69
CA ILE A 146 7.91 -15.52 18.51
C ILE A 146 7.82 -16.91 17.87
N ARG A 147 7.62 -17.97 18.66
CA ARG A 147 7.49 -19.36 18.17
C ARG A 147 6.31 -19.58 17.22
N HIS A 148 5.32 -18.70 17.24
CA HIS A 148 4.15 -18.77 16.37
C HIS A 148 4.32 -17.97 15.06
N LEU A 149 5.43 -17.25 14.90
CA LEU A 149 5.74 -16.53 13.67
C LEU A 149 6.26 -17.49 12.58
N PRO A 150 6.14 -17.12 11.29
CA PRO A 150 6.86 -17.80 10.23
C PRO A 150 8.37 -17.83 10.51
N ARG A 151 9.04 -18.95 10.20
CA ARG A 151 10.46 -19.19 10.55
C ARG A 151 11.40 -18.06 10.12
N GLN A 152 11.18 -17.49 8.93
CA GLN A 152 11.95 -16.35 8.40
C GLN A 152 11.92 -15.10 9.29
N HIS A 153 10.88 -14.95 10.11
CA HIS A 153 10.75 -13.86 11.08
C HIS A 153 11.12 -14.32 12.50
N ALA A 154 10.84 -15.58 12.83
CA ALA A 154 11.12 -16.14 14.15
C ALA A 154 12.61 -16.26 14.41
N VAL A 155 13.37 -16.88 13.50
CA VAL A 155 14.79 -17.23 13.73
C VAL A 155 15.65 -16.01 14.07
N PRO A 156 15.59 -14.88 13.35
CA PRO A 156 16.37 -13.68 13.71
C PRO A 156 16.02 -13.12 15.10
N LEU A 157 14.76 -13.22 15.52
CA LEU A 157 14.32 -12.76 16.85
C LEU A 157 14.76 -13.72 17.95
N LEU A 158 14.74 -15.02 17.70
CA LEU A 158 15.26 -16.03 18.62
C LEU A 158 16.78 -15.88 18.78
N GLN A 159 17.52 -15.68 17.69
CA GLN A 159 18.96 -15.40 17.72
C GLN A 159 19.29 -14.11 18.49
N LEU A 160 18.42 -13.10 18.42
CA LEU A 160 18.53 -11.90 19.24
C LEU A 160 18.33 -12.24 20.73
N ALA A 161 17.31 -13.02 21.06
CA ALA A 161 17.03 -13.46 22.44
C ALA A 161 18.12 -14.36 23.05
N LEU A 162 18.96 -15.02 22.24
CA LEU A 162 20.14 -15.75 22.74
C LEU A 162 21.17 -14.85 23.45
N LYS A 163 21.11 -13.53 23.19
CA LYS A 163 22.01 -12.53 23.78
C LYS A 163 21.41 -11.86 25.03
N ASP A 164 20.25 -12.31 25.48
CA ASP A 164 19.59 -11.76 26.68
C ASP A 164 20.44 -11.98 27.94
N LEU A 165 20.31 -11.09 28.92
CA LEU A 165 21.04 -11.23 30.19
C LEU A 165 20.42 -12.31 31.08
N THR A 166 19.11 -12.52 30.98
CA THR A 166 18.37 -13.50 31.80
C THR A 166 18.50 -14.90 31.20
N ASP A 167 18.87 -15.88 32.04
CA ASP A 167 19.08 -17.27 31.63
C ASP A 167 17.83 -17.92 31.03
N ASP A 168 16.66 -17.74 31.64
CA ASP A 168 15.41 -18.39 31.18
C ASP A 168 14.99 -17.93 29.77
N VAL A 169 15.18 -16.64 29.46
CA VAL A 169 14.91 -16.07 28.14
C VAL A 169 15.84 -16.71 27.09
N ARG A 170 17.14 -16.81 27.41
CA ARG A 170 18.12 -17.45 26.54
C ARG A 170 17.80 -18.93 26.34
N LEU A 171 17.49 -19.65 27.41
CA LEU A 171 17.23 -21.09 27.36
C LEU A 171 15.99 -21.40 26.52
N LEU A 172 14.91 -20.63 26.66
CA LEU A 172 13.72 -20.79 25.83
C LEU A 172 14.01 -20.48 24.35
N ALA A 173 14.84 -19.48 24.07
CA ALA A 173 15.26 -19.15 22.72
C ALA A 173 16.12 -20.27 22.10
N TYR A 174 17.08 -20.83 22.86
CA TYR A 174 17.87 -22.00 22.44
C TYR A 174 16.97 -23.19 22.12
N ALA A 175 16.07 -23.56 23.03
CA ALA A 175 15.15 -24.69 22.82
C ALA A 175 14.24 -24.48 21.59
N SER A 176 13.84 -23.23 21.33
CA SER A 176 13.02 -22.88 20.17
C SER A 176 13.80 -23.00 18.86
N LEU A 177 15.05 -22.55 18.81
CA LEU A 177 15.92 -22.72 17.63
C LEU A 177 16.24 -24.19 17.36
N GLU A 178 16.60 -24.94 18.41
CA GLU A 178 16.88 -26.37 18.33
C GLU A 178 15.66 -27.14 17.78
N SER A 179 14.45 -26.78 18.20
CA SER A 179 13.23 -27.40 17.70
C SER A 179 13.03 -27.14 16.19
N ILE A 180 13.33 -25.94 15.71
CA ILE A 180 13.26 -25.61 14.28
C ILE A 180 14.29 -26.43 13.49
N GLU A 181 15.54 -26.49 13.97
CA GLU A 181 16.60 -27.26 13.33
C GLU A 181 16.28 -28.76 13.29
N THR A 182 15.83 -29.33 14.41
CA THR A 182 15.41 -30.73 14.51
C THR A 182 14.33 -31.06 13.49
N GLN A 183 13.29 -30.23 13.38
CA GLN A 183 12.20 -30.45 12.41
C GLN A 183 12.69 -30.44 10.95
N ILE A 184 13.65 -29.56 10.62
CA ILE A 184 14.25 -29.52 9.28
C ILE A 184 15.07 -30.79 9.03
N ASN A 185 15.89 -31.21 10.00
CA ASN A 185 16.72 -32.40 9.90
C ASN A 185 15.91 -33.71 9.83
N GLU A 186 14.79 -33.80 10.53
CA GLU A 186 13.85 -34.92 10.44
C GLU A 186 13.22 -34.99 9.04
N SER A 187 12.76 -33.84 8.51
CA SER A 187 12.19 -33.74 7.16
C SER A 187 13.22 -34.12 6.09
N LEU A 188 14.45 -33.61 6.23
CA LEU A 188 15.58 -33.95 5.38
C LEU A 188 15.86 -35.46 5.38
N SER A 189 15.91 -36.06 6.57
CA SER A 189 16.13 -37.50 6.73
C SER A 189 15.04 -38.34 6.07
N LEU A 190 13.78 -37.92 6.21
CA LEU A 190 12.64 -38.56 5.57
C LEU A 190 12.74 -38.49 4.04
N PHE A 191 12.97 -37.30 3.49
CA PHE A 191 13.06 -37.10 2.04
C PHE A 191 14.24 -37.84 1.42
N LYS A 192 15.39 -37.91 2.11
CA LYS A 192 16.54 -38.73 1.67
C LYS A 192 16.19 -40.21 1.58
N ARG A 193 15.49 -40.77 2.57
CA ARG A 193 15.04 -42.17 2.52
C ARG A 193 14.06 -42.42 1.37
N GLN A 194 13.12 -41.50 1.17
CA GLN A 194 12.15 -41.59 0.06
C GLN A 194 12.86 -41.53 -1.30
N LEU A 195 13.83 -40.62 -1.47
CA LEU A 195 14.63 -40.51 -2.68
C LEU A 195 15.45 -41.77 -2.95
N ALA A 196 16.02 -42.39 -1.91
CA ALA A 196 16.77 -43.64 -2.04
C ALA A 196 15.89 -44.82 -2.45
N HIS A 197 14.64 -44.85 -1.99
CA HIS A 197 13.69 -45.89 -2.38
C HIS A 197 13.12 -45.68 -3.78
N GLN A 198 12.72 -44.46 -4.11
CA GLN A 198 12.15 -44.10 -5.40
C GLN A 198 12.74 -42.77 -5.90
N PRO A 199 13.79 -42.83 -6.75
CA PRO A 199 14.40 -41.65 -7.32
C PRO A 199 13.39 -40.81 -8.11
N SER A 200 13.27 -39.53 -7.78
CA SER A 200 12.44 -38.57 -8.52
C SER A 200 13.02 -37.16 -8.41
N ALA A 201 12.79 -36.35 -9.45
CA ALA A 201 13.23 -34.96 -9.48
C ALA A 201 12.65 -34.16 -8.30
N ASN A 202 11.36 -34.36 -8.00
CA ASN A 202 10.70 -33.66 -6.90
C ASN A 202 11.31 -34.01 -5.54
N LYS A 203 11.61 -35.29 -5.27
CA LYS A 203 12.23 -35.69 -3.99
C LYS A 203 13.65 -35.15 -3.86
N ALA A 204 14.42 -35.11 -4.94
CA ALA A 204 15.76 -34.50 -4.93
C ALA A 204 15.67 -32.99 -4.67
N TYR A 205 14.71 -32.30 -5.29
CA TYR A 205 14.42 -30.89 -5.02
C TYR A 205 14.02 -30.65 -3.55
N GLU A 206 13.13 -31.47 -2.98
CA GLU A 206 12.70 -31.36 -1.58
C GLU A 206 13.88 -31.51 -0.61
N VAL A 207 14.80 -32.45 -0.88
CA VAL A 207 16.05 -32.61 -0.10
C VAL A 207 16.91 -31.35 -0.19
N ALA A 208 17.13 -30.83 -1.40
CA ALA A 208 17.90 -29.61 -1.59
C ALA A 208 17.27 -28.40 -0.89
N GLN A 209 15.95 -28.29 -0.92
CA GLN A 209 15.21 -27.22 -0.27
C GLN A 209 15.42 -27.23 1.26
N GLN A 210 15.49 -28.40 1.90
CA GLN A 210 15.78 -28.46 3.34
C GLN A 210 17.20 -27.99 3.68
N TYR A 211 18.19 -28.39 2.87
CA TYR A 211 19.57 -27.90 3.03
C TYR A 211 19.67 -26.38 2.83
N TRP A 212 18.98 -25.87 1.81
CA TRP A 212 18.88 -24.43 1.57
C TRP A 212 18.22 -23.71 2.75
N GLU A 213 17.14 -24.24 3.31
CA GLU A 213 16.39 -23.64 4.42
C GLU A 213 17.30 -23.40 5.65
N LEU A 214 18.16 -24.37 6.01
CA LEU A 214 19.13 -24.21 7.11
C LEU A 214 20.07 -23.02 6.89
N CYS A 215 20.48 -22.78 5.64
CA CYS A 215 21.35 -21.67 5.26
C CYS A 215 20.57 -20.35 5.19
N TYR A 216 19.37 -20.37 4.61
CA TYR A 216 18.52 -19.20 4.39
C TYR A 216 18.02 -18.61 5.71
N LEU A 217 17.67 -19.46 6.68
CA LEU A 217 17.27 -19.03 8.02
C LEU A 217 18.44 -18.54 8.88
N GLY A 218 19.69 -18.79 8.48
CA GLY A 218 20.87 -18.45 9.27
C GLY A 218 21.11 -19.38 10.46
N ILE A 219 20.57 -20.60 10.44
CA ILE A 219 20.82 -21.63 11.46
C ILE A 219 22.22 -22.23 11.25
N ALA A 220 22.59 -22.47 9.99
CA ALA A 220 23.92 -22.95 9.64
C ALA A 220 24.90 -21.79 9.42
N GLU A 221 26.02 -21.80 10.15
CA GLU A 221 27.10 -20.82 10.02
C GLU A 221 28.44 -21.50 9.65
N GLY A 222 29.39 -20.69 9.17
CA GLY A 222 30.76 -21.12 8.90
C GLY A 222 30.87 -22.36 7.99
N VAL A 223 31.56 -23.40 8.48
CA VAL A 223 31.85 -24.63 7.72
C VAL A 223 30.57 -25.41 7.38
N LEU A 224 29.61 -25.48 8.31
CA LEU A 224 28.34 -26.18 8.09
C LEU A 224 27.54 -25.53 6.98
N ARG A 225 27.48 -24.20 6.98
CA ARG A 225 26.81 -23.44 5.90
C ARG A 225 27.37 -23.79 4.53
N LYS A 226 28.70 -23.82 4.39
CA LYS A 226 29.36 -24.17 3.14
C LYS A 226 28.97 -25.59 2.70
N HIS A 227 29.07 -26.56 3.60
CA HIS A 227 28.69 -27.94 3.32
C HIS A 227 27.22 -28.08 2.90
N TYR A 228 26.29 -27.41 3.58
CA TYR A 228 24.87 -27.47 3.24
C TYR A 228 24.55 -26.81 1.90
N LEU A 229 25.21 -25.70 1.54
CA LEU A 229 25.07 -25.13 0.20
C LEU A 229 25.58 -26.08 -0.88
N GLU A 230 26.72 -26.75 -0.66
CA GLU A 230 27.25 -27.78 -1.59
C GLU A 230 26.28 -28.96 -1.73
N GLN A 231 25.68 -29.42 -0.63
CA GLN A 231 24.66 -30.47 -0.68
C GLN A 231 23.40 -30.01 -1.43
N ALA A 232 22.91 -28.80 -1.17
CA ALA A 232 21.76 -28.25 -1.89
C ALA A 232 22.02 -28.19 -3.40
N GLU A 233 23.19 -27.70 -3.82
CA GLU A 233 23.63 -27.67 -5.22
C GLU A 233 23.63 -29.08 -5.84
N GLN A 234 24.25 -30.06 -5.19
CA GLN A 234 24.33 -31.44 -5.69
C GLN A 234 22.95 -32.05 -5.94
N TYR A 235 22.02 -31.91 -4.99
CA TYR A 235 20.68 -32.44 -5.13
C TYR A 235 19.84 -31.67 -6.16
N LEU A 236 20.08 -30.37 -6.37
CA LEU A 236 19.42 -29.60 -7.44
C LEU A 236 19.91 -30.00 -8.82
N HIS A 237 21.21 -30.23 -8.99
CA HIS A 237 21.74 -30.82 -10.21
C HIS A 237 21.13 -32.20 -10.46
N GLN A 238 21.06 -33.06 -9.44
CA GLN A 238 20.40 -34.36 -9.56
C GLN A 238 18.93 -34.21 -9.98
N ALA A 239 18.19 -33.27 -9.39
CA ALA A 239 16.80 -33.01 -9.75
C ALA A 239 16.66 -32.61 -11.22
N ASN A 240 17.48 -31.66 -11.70
CA ASN A 240 17.45 -31.19 -13.08
C ASN A 240 17.93 -32.23 -14.10
N VAL A 241 18.82 -33.14 -13.71
CA VAL A 241 19.22 -34.29 -14.55
C VAL A 241 18.04 -35.25 -14.75
N ILE A 242 17.22 -35.48 -13.72
CA ILE A 242 16.04 -36.34 -13.82
C ILE A 242 14.93 -35.63 -14.63
N GLN A 243 14.64 -34.39 -14.26
CA GLN A 243 13.66 -33.55 -14.94
C GLN A 243 14.02 -32.08 -14.70
N ASP A 244 14.39 -31.39 -15.77
CA ASP A 244 14.68 -29.96 -15.72
C ASP A 244 13.42 -29.18 -15.35
N SER A 245 13.50 -28.34 -14.31
CA SER A 245 12.35 -27.58 -13.83
C SER A 245 12.73 -26.14 -13.50
N ALA A 246 11.79 -25.23 -13.75
CA ALA A 246 12.01 -23.81 -13.50
C ALA A 246 12.25 -23.51 -12.01
N SER A 247 11.53 -24.19 -11.11
CA SER A 247 11.70 -24.06 -9.65
C SER A 247 13.06 -24.56 -9.17
N SER A 248 13.53 -25.70 -9.68
CA SER A 248 14.87 -26.22 -9.36
C SER A 248 15.97 -25.28 -9.85
N ASN A 249 15.85 -24.76 -11.07
CA ASN A 249 16.80 -23.80 -11.63
C ASN A 249 16.81 -22.47 -10.85
N LEU A 250 15.65 -21.97 -10.41
CA LEU A 250 15.58 -20.78 -9.56
C LEU A 250 16.32 -21.00 -8.23
N LEU A 251 16.06 -22.12 -7.56
CA LEU A 251 16.71 -22.42 -6.29
C LEU A 251 18.22 -22.63 -6.48
N LEU A 252 18.63 -23.28 -7.57
CA LEU A 252 20.04 -23.49 -7.90
C LEU A 252 20.77 -22.17 -8.15
N GLY A 253 20.15 -21.25 -8.89
CA GLY A 253 20.66 -19.89 -9.07
C GLY A 253 20.90 -19.18 -7.74
N ARG A 254 19.94 -19.27 -6.81
CA ARG A 254 20.07 -18.69 -5.45
C ARG A 254 21.19 -19.33 -4.63
N VAL A 255 21.32 -20.67 -4.68
CA VAL A 255 22.41 -21.40 -4.03
C VAL A 255 23.77 -20.94 -4.56
N LEU A 256 23.92 -20.82 -5.88
CA LEU A 256 25.16 -20.38 -6.52
C LEU A 256 25.50 -18.92 -6.18
N LEU A 257 24.51 -18.04 -6.05
CA LEU A 257 24.73 -16.67 -5.56
C LEU A 257 25.28 -16.66 -4.13
N GLU A 258 24.74 -17.49 -3.23
CA GLU A 258 25.25 -17.59 -1.85
C GLU A 258 26.65 -18.20 -1.77
N GLN A 259 27.03 -19.02 -2.75
CA GLN A 259 28.38 -19.54 -2.92
C GLN A 259 29.33 -18.58 -3.66
N GLN A 260 28.91 -17.34 -3.95
CA GLN A 260 29.72 -16.34 -4.68
C GLN A 260 30.08 -16.74 -6.12
N ARG A 261 29.18 -17.48 -6.81
CA ARG A 261 29.33 -17.92 -8.21
C ARG A 261 28.28 -17.26 -9.12
N PRO A 262 28.29 -15.93 -9.31
CA PRO A 262 27.22 -15.22 -9.99
C PRO A 262 27.10 -15.54 -11.49
N LYS A 263 28.23 -15.83 -12.16
CA LYS A 263 28.23 -16.21 -13.58
C LYS A 263 27.48 -17.52 -13.83
N GLU A 264 27.70 -18.51 -12.97
CA GLU A 264 27.01 -19.81 -13.05
C GLU A 264 25.55 -19.68 -12.62
N ALA A 265 25.29 -18.86 -11.59
CA ALA A 265 23.92 -18.56 -11.18
C ALA A 265 23.09 -17.99 -12.33
N THR A 266 23.66 -17.09 -13.13
CA THR A 266 22.97 -16.44 -14.26
C THR A 266 22.41 -17.48 -15.24
N ILE A 267 23.20 -18.49 -15.60
CA ILE A 267 22.79 -19.56 -16.52
C ILE A 267 21.53 -20.29 -16.01
N HIS A 268 21.50 -20.63 -14.72
CA HIS A 268 20.36 -21.31 -14.13
C HIS A 268 19.15 -20.37 -13.95
N LEU A 269 19.37 -19.11 -13.58
CA LEU A 269 18.28 -18.14 -13.46
C LEU A 269 17.62 -17.84 -14.82
N GLU A 270 18.40 -17.75 -15.89
CA GLU A 270 17.87 -17.62 -17.26
C GLU A 270 17.05 -18.84 -17.66
N ARG A 271 17.53 -20.07 -17.38
CA ARG A 271 16.73 -21.30 -17.57
C ARG A 271 15.44 -21.31 -16.76
N ALA A 272 15.46 -20.77 -15.55
CA ALA A 272 14.24 -20.64 -14.73
C ALA A 272 13.22 -19.70 -15.37
N LEU A 273 13.68 -18.63 -16.02
CA LEU A 273 12.84 -17.71 -16.78
C LEU A 273 12.28 -18.36 -18.05
N GLU A 274 13.14 -19.04 -18.83
CA GLU A 274 12.75 -19.81 -20.03
C GLU A 274 11.77 -20.94 -19.69
N GLY A 275 11.90 -21.53 -18.50
CA GLY A 275 10.99 -22.53 -17.96
C GLY A 275 9.62 -21.99 -17.51
N GLY A 276 9.33 -20.70 -17.71
CA GLY A 276 8.01 -20.10 -17.54
C GLY A 276 7.75 -19.38 -16.21
N LEU A 277 8.78 -19.17 -15.37
CA LEU A 277 8.61 -18.30 -14.20
C LEU A 277 8.41 -16.84 -14.62
N LEU A 278 7.68 -16.09 -13.79
CA LEU A 278 7.46 -14.67 -14.07
C LEU A 278 8.76 -13.89 -13.86
N VAL A 279 9.04 -12.93 -14.75
CA VAL A 279 10.23 -12.06 -14.67
C VAL A 279 10.39 -11.47 -13.27
N LYS A 280 9.30 -11.01 -12.64
CA LYS A 280 9.31 -10.45 -11.28
C LYS A 280 9.85 -11.38 -10.18
N GLN A 281 9.78 -12.70 -10.38
CA GLN A 281 10.28 -13.70 -9.43
C GLN A 281 11.77 -13.95 -9.58
N VAL A 282 12.30 -13.81 -10.80
CA VAL A 282 13.69 -14.14 -11.14
C VAL A 282 14.57 -12.90 -11.19
N ALA A 283 14.01 -11.75 -11.59
CA ALA A 283 14.72 -10.49 -11.78
C ALA A 283 15.54 -10.02 -10.57
N PRO A 284 15.09 -10.16 -9.30
CA PRO A 284 15.94 -9.80 -8.16
C PRO A 284 17.26 -10.55 -8.12
N TYR A 285 17.25 -11.84 -8.47
CA TYR A 285 18.44 -12.68 -8.47
C TYR A 285 19.30 -12.46 -9.72
N LEU A 286 18.71 -12.18 -10.88
CA LEU A 286 19.46 -11.81 -12.09
C LEU A 286 20.14 -10.44 -11.92
N ALA A 287 19.46 -9.48 -11.30
CA ALA A 287 20.04 -8.20 -10.94
C ALA A 287 21.22 -8.36 -9.97
N GLU A 288 21.06 -9.20 -8.95
CA GLU A 288 22.13 -9.52 -8.01
C GLU A 288 23.32 -10.20 -8.69
N ALA A 289 23.08 -11.17 -9.56
CA ALA A 289 24.11 -11.86 -10.33
C ALA A 289 24.90 -10.87 -11.20
N ALA A 290 24.20 -9.99 -11.91
CA ALA A 290 24.79 -8.96 -12.75
C ALA A 290 25.62 -7.96 -11.93
N TYR A 291 25.06 -7.47 -10.81
CA TYR A 291 25.75 -6.55 -9.90
C TYR A 291 27.04 -7.16 -9.35
N ARG A 292 27.00 -8.41 -8.85
CA ARG A 292 28.18 -9.12 -8.33
C ARG A 292 29.21 -9.43 -9.42
N SER A 293 28.78 -9.53 -10.68
CA SER A 293 29.66 -9.72 -11.83
C SER A 293 30.23 -8.41 -12.40
N GLY A 294 29.82 -7.25 -11.86
CA GLY A 294 30.25 -5.92 -12.31
C GLY A 294 29.49 -5.37 -13.52
N ASP A 295 28.44 -6.07 -13.98
CA ASP A 295 27.59 -5.59 -15.08
C ASP A 295 26.41 -4.77 -14.54
N TYR A 296 26.71 -3.50 -14.23
CA TYR A 296 25.72 -2.59 -13.67
C TYR A 296 24.63 -2.18 -14.65
N GLN A 297 24.86 -2.29 -15.97
CA GLN A 297 23.86 -1.99 -16.98
C GLN A 297 22.78 -3.07 -17.00
N ILE A 298 23.21 -4.34 -17.03
CA ILE A 298 22.28 -5.48 -16.93
C ILE A 298 21.58 -5.47 -15.56
N ALA A 299 22.30 -5.16 -14.48
CA ALA A 299 21.69 -5.04 -13.16
C ALA A 299 20.55 -4.00 -13.17
N LYS A 300 20.78 -2.81 -13.73
CA LYS A 300 19.75 -1.77 -13.84
C LYS A 300 18.55 -2.21 -14.69
N GLN A 301 18.78 -2.94 -15.78
CA GLN A 301 17.70 -3.49 -16.61
C GLN A 301 16.80 -4.44 -15.81
N TYR A 302 17.38 -5.35 -15.02
CA TYR A 302 16.60 -6.27 -14.20
C TYR A 302 15.92 -5.57 -13.01
N ILE A 303 16.54 -4.57 -12.40
CA ILE A 303 15.95 -3.76 -11.33
C ILE A 303 14.66 -3.05 -11.79
N ALA A 304 14.56 -2.68 -13.07
CA ALA A 304 13.35 -2.07 -13.62
C ALA A 304 12.09 -2.96 -13.48
N TYR A 305 12.25 -4.27 -13.37
CA TYR A 305 11.16 -5.23 -13.18
C TYR A 305 10.77 -5.45 -11.70
N PHE A 306 11.43 -4.78 -10.76
CA PHE A 306 11.09 -4.91 -9.34
C PHE A 306 9.70 -4.32 -9.05
N PRO A 307 8.99 -4.85 -8.04
CA PRO A 307 7.66 -4.37 -7.68
C PRO A 307 7.70 -2.93 -7.17
N GLU A 308 6.66 -2.17 -7.47
CA GLU A 308 6.43 -0.80 -6.99
C GLU A 308 5.44 -0.83 -5.82
N GLN A 309 5.89 -1.38 -4.68
CA GLN A 309 5.11 -1.42 -3.46
C GLN A 309 5.77 -0.56 -2.39
N LYS A 310 5.06 0.50 -1.97
CA LYS A 310 5.57 1.46 -0.98
C LYS A 310 5.99 0.75 0.30
N GLY A 311 7.24 0.97 0.72
CA GLY A 311 7.82 0.42 1.95
C GLY A 311 8.53 -0.92 1.79
N GLU A 312 8.48 -1.57 0.62
CA GLU A 312 9.26 -2.78 0.36
C GLU A 312 10.69 -2.47 -0.07
N LYS A 313 11.65 -3.27 0.42
CA LYS A 313 13.08 -3.09 0.11
C LYS A 313 13.38 -3.10 -1.39
N LEU A 314 12.71 -3.96 -2.17
CA LEU A 314 12.91 -4.03 -3.61
C LEU A 314 12.39 -2.76 -4.32
N SER A 315 11.29 -2.16 -3.85
CA SER A 315 10.81 -0.87 -4.37
C SER A 315 11.82 0.24 -4.11
N GLN A 316 12.41 0.28 -2.91
CA GLN A 316 13.45 1.27 -2.56
C GLN A 316 14.71 1.12 -3.43
N ILE A 317 15.13 -0.11 -3.72
CA ILE A 317 16.25 -0.38 -4.62
C ILE A 317 15.92 0.12 -6.03
N LYS A 318 14.69 -0.13 -6.51
CA LYS A 318 14.23 0.34 -7.81
C LYS A 318 14.27 1.87 -7.91
N GLU A 319 13.66 2.56 -6.94
CA GLU A 319 13.63 4.03 -6.87
C GLU A 319 15.03 4.66 -6.86
N TYR A 320 16.02 3.98 -6.28
CA TYR A 320 17.39 4.48 -6.24
C TYR A 320 18.13 4.32 -7.57
N TRP A 321 17.89 3.22 -8.30
CA TRP A 321 18.66 2.87 -9.51
C TRP A 321 18.02 3.33 -10.82
N VAL A 322 16.69 3.44 -10.88
CA VAL A 322 15.89 3.67 -12.09
C VAL A 322 15.10 4.96 -11.95
#